data_AF-A0A1F8MSZ1-F1
#
_entry.id   AF-A0A1F8MSZ1-F1
#
_cell.length_a   1.000
_cell.length_b   1.000
_cell.length_c   1.000
_cell.angle_alpha   90.00
_cell.angle_beta   90.00
_cell.angle_gamma   90.00
#
_symmetry.space_group_name_H-M   'P 1'
#
loop_
_entity.id
_entity.type
_entity.pdbx_description
1 polymer ?
#
loop_
_entity_poly.entity_id
_entity_poly.type
_entity_poly.pdbx_seq_one_letter_code
_entity_poly.pdbx_strand_id
1 'polypeptide(L)'
;MSPVLQWMKGRVRKAAERDRRTEKYFERVSRFLWPWTERQLLFFVGAVAALDYLSTYAVLELSGKRYLNEGGALASWALEKGGFGGLFLVDLGAVLAISLAALALRFILYKYGFKGFSRAAFVFLLVPYAIMAIVAVFNNLVLAFI
;
A
#
# COMPACT_ATOMS: atom_id res chain seq x y z
N MET A 1 -43.69 8.31 -14.85
CA MET A 1 -42.32 7.75 -14.76
C MET A 1 -42.24 6.55 -15.69
N SER A 2 -41.24 6.47 -16.58
CA SER A 2 -41.20 5.40 -17.58
C SER A 2 -40.97 4.02 -16.94
N PRO A 3 -41.52 2.93 -17.52
CA PRO A 3 -41.28 1.55 -17.06
C PRO A 3 -39.79 1.18 -17.02
N VAL A 4 -39.01 1.75 -17.94
CA VAL A 4 -37.56 1.56 -18.04
C VAL A 4 -36.84 2.13 -16.80
N LEU A 5 -37.26 3.30 -16.32
CA LEU A 5 -36.71 3.93 -15.11
C LEU A 5 -36.99 3.10 -13.85
N GLN A 6 -38.18 2.49 -13.73
CA GLN A 6 -38.50 1.61 -12.61
C GLN A 6 -37.70 0.30 -12.65
N TRP A 7 -37.54 -0.29 -13.83
CA TRP A 7 -36.72 -1.49 -14.01
C TRP A 7 -35.24 -1.24 -13.71
N MET A 8 -34.68 -0.12 -14.18
CA MET A 8 -33.32 0.30 -13.87
C MET A 8 -33.13 0.55 -12.36
N LYS A 9 -34.06 1.27 -11.71
CA LYS A 9 -34.01 1.47 -10.25
C LYS A 9 -34.04 0.14 -9.49
N GLY A 10 -34.83 -0.83 -9.94
CA GLY A 10 -34.87 -2.18 -9.36
C GLY A 10 -33.54 -2.93 -9.49
N ARG A 11 -32.87 -2.86 -10.64
CA ARG A 11 -31.53 -3.44 -10.82
C ARG A 11 -30.47 -2.78 -9.94
N VAL A 12 -30.46 -1.45 -9.88
CA VAL A 12 -29.52 -0.69 -9.04
C VAL A 12 -29.72 -1.03 -7.56
N ARG A 13 -30.97 -1.16 -7.11
CA ARG A 13 -31.30 -1.53 -5.73
C ARG A 13 -30.85 -2.96 -5.38
N LYS A 14 -31.08 -3.93 -6.28
CA LYS A 14 -30.57 -5.30 -6.13
C LYS A 14 -29.04 -5.38 -6.14
N ALA A 15 -28.37 -4.56 -6.96
CA ALA A 15 -26.92 -4.47 -6.97
C ALA A 15 -26.39 -3.91 -5.63
N ALA A 16 -26.97 -2.81 -5.15
CA ALA A 16 -26.61 -2.22 -3.86
C ALA A 16 -26.85 -3.17 -2.67
N GLU A 17 -27.91 -3.98 -2.71
CA GLU A 17 -28.17 -5.00 -1.69
C GLU A 17 -27.16 -6.15 -1.72
N ARG A 18 -26.71 -6.57 -2.92
CA ARG A 18 -25.61 -7.53 -3.05
C ARG A 18 -24.30 -6.94 -2.51
N ASP A 19 -23.98 -5.71 -2.87
CA ASP A 19 -22.76 -5.04 -2.41
C ASP A 19 -22.71 -4.94 -0.89
N ARG A 20 -23.84 -4.67 -0.23
CA ARG A 20 -23.93 -4.66 1.24
C ARG A 20 -23.66 -6.02 1.91
N ARG A 21 -23.97 -7.15 1.26
CA ARG A 21 -23.62 -8.48 1.81
C ARG A 21 -22.12 -8.71 1.68
N THR A 22 -21.54 -8.37 0.54
CA THR A 22 -20.11 -8.51 0.28
C THR A 22 -19.28 -7.56 1.15
N GLU A 23 -19.81 -6.38 1.47
CA GLU A 23 -19.19 -5.40 2.36
C GLU A 23 -18.82 -6.01 3.72
N LYS A 24 -19.70 -6.82 4.33
CA LYS A 24 -19.41 -7.51 5.60
C LYS A 24 -18.28 -8.50 5.47
N TYR A 25 -18.18 -9.18 4.33
CA TYR A 25 -17.09 -10.12 4.05
C TYR A 25 -15.76 -9.37 3.93
N PHE A 26 -15.74 -8.29 3.14
CA PHE A 26 -14.54 -7.46 2.96
C PHE A 26 -14.10 -6.79 4.27
N GLU A 27 -15.05 -6.33 5.08
CA GLU A 27 -14.73 -5.80 6.41
C GLU A 27 -14.08 -6.87 7.27
N ARG A 28 -14.63 -8.09 7.31
CA ARG A 28 -14.07 -9.21 8.08
C ARG A 28 -12.66 -9.57 7.62
N VAL A 29 -12.43 -9.70 6.30
CA VAL A 29 -11.10 -9.99 5.74
C VAL A 29 -10.13 -8.86 6.07
N SER A 30 -10.54 -7.60 5.94
CA SER A 30 -9.69 -6.45 6.27
C SER A 30 -9.29 -6.41 7.75
N ARG A 31 -10.20 -6.80 8.66
CA ARG A 31 -9.90 -6.91 10.10
C ARG A 31 -9.05 -8.14 10.43
N PHE A 32 -9.16 -9.20 9.64
CA PHE A 32 -8.28 -10.36 9.77
C PHE A 32 -6.85 -10.02 9.37
N LEU A 33 -6.67 -9.33 8.24
CA LEU A 33 -5.35 -8.88 7.78
C LEU A 33 -4.75 -7.80 8.69
N TRP A 34 -5.58 -6.87 9.16
CA TRP A 34 -5.16 -5.82 10.07
C TRP A 34 -6.23 -5.60 11.15
N PRO A 35 -6.10 -6.21 12.34
CA PRO A 35 -7.10 -6.11 13.40
C PRO A 35 -7.11 -4.72 14.07
N TRP A 36 -6.00 -3.99 13.95
CA TRP A 36 -5.78 -2.70 14.60
C TRP A 36 -6.44 -1.54 13.85
N THR A 37 -6.25 -0.32 14.36
CA THR A 37 -6.78 0.89 13.73
C THR A 37 -6.04 1.21 12.43
N GLU A 38 -6.71 1.92 11.52
CA GLU A 38 -6.12 2.36 10.24
C GLU A 38 -4.96 3.35 10.47
N ARG A 39 -5.02 4.15 11.54
CA ARG A 39 -3.92 5.04 11.93
C ARG A 39 -2.67 4.25 12.31
N GLN A 40 -2.83 3.14 13.03
CA GLN A 40 -1.72 2.24 13.34
C GLN A 40 -1.14 1.61 12.07
N LEU A 41 -1.96 1.31 11.05
CA LEU A 41 -1.44 0.82 9.76
C LEU A 41 -0.57 1.87 9.07
N LEU A 42 -1.00 3.13 9.04
CA LEU A 42 -0.17 4.22 8.47
C LEU A 42 1.14 4.38 9.23
N PHE A 43 1.08 4.40 10.56
CA PHE A 43 2.28 4.52 11.37
C PHE A 43 3.21 3.33 11.14
N PHE A 44 2.67 2.12 11.07
CA PHE A 44 3.43 0.91 10.78
C PHE A 44 4.09 0.96 9.40
N VAL A 45 3.33 1.32 8.36
CA VAL A 45 3.87 1.51 7.00
C VAL A 45 4.98 2.55 6.98
N GLY A 46 4.79 3.69 7.65
CA GLY A 46 5.81 4.73 7.75
C GLY A 46 7.06 4.25 8.48
N ALA A 47 6.90 3.49 9.57
CA ALA A 47 8.01 2.92 10.32
C ALA A 47 8.78 1.88 9.50
N VAL A 48 8.07 1.01 8.77
CA VAL A 48 8.68 0.01 7.88
C VAL A 48 9.42 0.71 6.74
N ALA A 49 8.84 1.72 6.10
CA ALA A 49 9.52 2.48 5.05
C ALA A 49 10.78 3.20 5.56
N ALA A 50 10.74 3.73 6.78
CA ALA A 50 11.92 4.33 7.41
C ALA A 50 12.99 3.27 7.72
N LEU A 51 12.61 2.08 8.18
CA LEU A 51 13.53 0.96 8.40
C LEU A 51 14.15 0.48 7.09
N ASP A 52 13.36 0.41 6.02
CA ASP A 52 13.83 0.04 4.68
C ASP A 52 14.93 0.98 4.24
N TYR A 53 14.68 2.29 4.29
CA TYR A 53 15.68 3.32 4.03
C TYR A 53 16.94 3.18 4.88
N LEU A 54 16.80 3.01 6.20
CA LEU A 54 17.94 2.84 7.11
C LEU A 54 18.73 1.57 6.80
N SER A 55 18.06 0.49 6.42
CA SER A 55 18.71 -0.77 6.04
C SER A 55 19.48 -0.63 4.73
N THR A 56 18.91 0.01 3.71
CA THR A 56 19.58 0.30 2.42
C THR A 56 20.78 1.21 2.65
N TYR A 57 20.64 2.24 3.49
CA TYR A 57 21.76 3.11 3.88
C TYR A 57 22.89 2.31 4.54
N ALA A 58 22.56 1.49 5.55
CA ALA A 58 23.53 0.71 6.29
C ALA A 58 24.29 -0.28 5.38
N VAL A 59 23.60 -0.95 4.45
CA VAL A 59 24.24 -1.86 3.49
C VAL A 59 25.23 -1.14 2.60
N LEU A 60 24.85 0.02 2.05
CA LEU A 60 25.72 0.76 1.15
C LEU A 60 26.95 1.32 1.87
N GLU A 61 26.77 1.82 3.10
CA GLU A 61 27.87 2.34 3.92
C GLU A 61 28.83 1.21 4.37
N LEU A 62 28.28 0.07 4.80
CA LEU A 62 29.08 -1.05 5.33
C LEU A 62 29.71 -1.92 4.25
N SER A 63 29.02 -2.15 3.12
CA SER A 63 29.53 -3.02 2.05
C SER A 63 30.55 -2.34 1.14
N GLY A 64 30.64 -1.00 1.17
CA GLY A 64 31.49 -0.20 0.27
C GLY A 64 31.13 -0.34 -1.22
N LYS A 65 30.05 -1.07 -1.55
CA LYS A 65 29.58 -1.28 -2.91
C LYS A 65 28.62 -0.15 -3.28
N ARG A 66 28.98 0.66 -4.29
CA ARG A 66 28.10 1.68 -4.89
C ARG A 66 26.89 1.11 -5.64
N TYR A 67 26.78 -0.22 -5.73
CA TYR A 67 25.75 -0.92 -6.49
C TYR A 67 25.17 -2.03 -5.63
N LEU A 68 23.99 -1.76 -5.08
CA LEU A 68 23.06 -2.80 -4.66
C LEU A 68 22.46 -3.37 -5.95
N ASN A 69 22.59 -4.68 -6.14
CA ASN A 69 21.91 -5.41 -7.22
C ASN A 69 20.42 -5.56 -6.85
N GLU A 70 19.75 -4.43 -6.57
CA GLU A 70 18.31 -4.39 -6.35
C GLU A 70 17.64 -4.63 -7.71
N GLY A 71 16.98 -5.78 -7.83
CA GLY A 71 16.53 -6.39 -9.08
C GLY A 71 15.39 -5.69 -9.83
N GLY A 72 15.22 -4.37 -9.68
CA GLY A 72 14.19 -3.59 -10.35
C GLY A 72 14.78 -2.55 -11.32
N ALA A 73 14.30 -2.51 -12.56
CA ALA A 73 14.74 -1.55 -13.59
C ALA A 73 14.64 -0.07 -13.14
N LEU A 74 13.65 0.24 -12.28
CA LEU A 74 13.47 1.56 -11.68
C LEU A 74 14.53 1.87 -10.61
N ALA A 75 14.88 0.90 -9.76
CA ALA A 75 15.91 1.04 -8.74
C ALA A 75 17.31 1.21 -9.39
N SER A 76 17.60 0.42 -10.43
CA SER A 76 18.85 0.54 -11.19
C SER A 76 18.97 1.91 -11.88
N TRP A 77 17.89 2.40 -12.50
CA TRP A 77 17.88 3.72 -13.13
C TRP A 77 18.03 4.86 -12.10
N ALA A 78 17.36 4.75 -10.95
CA ALA A 78 17.43 5.75 -9.89
C ALA A 78 18.84 5.86 -9.29
N LEU A 79 19.51 4.71 -9.07
CA LEU A 79 20.91 4.64 -8.68
C LEU A 79 21.84 5.27 -9.73
N GLU A 80 21.61 5.00 -11.01
CA GLU A 80 22.45 5.49 -12.10
C GLU A 80 22.33 7.00 -12.31
N LYS A 81 21.13 7.58 -12.12
CA LYS A 81 20.87 9.02 -12.34
C LYS A 81 21.00 9.89 -11.10
N GLY A 82 20.68 9.37 -9.92
CA GLY A 82 20.61 10.16 -8.68
C GLY A 82 21.40 9.57 -7.51
N GLY A 83 22.11 8.46 -7.71
CA GLY A 83 22.77 7.73 -6.62
C GLY A 83 21.76 7.32 -5.54
N PHE A 84 22.21 7.29 -4.29
CA PHE A 84 21.39 6.95 -3.14
C PHE A 84 20.19 7.92 -2.93
N GLY A 85 20.40 9.21 -3.20
CA GLY A 85 19.33 10.20 -3.12
C GLY A 85 18.22 9.98 -4.15
N GLY A 86 18.57 9.46 -5.33
CA GLY A 86 17.61 9.07 -6.36
C GLY A 86 16.74 7.89 -5.94
N LEU A 87 17.37 6.84 -5.38
CA LEU A 87 16.66 5.67 -4.83
C LEU A 87 15.68 6.09 -3.73
N PHE A 88 16.16 6.91 -2.78
CA PHE A 88 15.32 7.46 -1.71
C PHE A 88 14.12 8.25 -2.22
N LEU A 89 14.30 9.09 -3.25
CA LEU A 89 13.20 9.87 -3.82
C LEU A 89 12.16 8.98 -4.52
N VAL A 90 12.60 7.91 -5.17
CA VAL A 90 11.70 6.94 -5.80
C VAL A 90 10.90 6.18 -4.76
N ASP A 91 11.54 5.70 -3.69
CA ASP A 91 10.86 4.97 -2.61
C ASP A 91 9.91 5.88 -1.83
N LEU A 92 10.36 7.09 -1.49
CA LEU A 92 9.52 8.10 -0.86
C LEU A 92 8.32 8.45 -1.76
N GLY A 93 8.56 8.62 -3.07
CA GLY A 93 7.53 8.85 -4.07
C GLY A 93 6.51 7.71 -4.13
N ALA A 94 6.97 6.46 -4.11
CA ALA A 94 6.12 5.27 -4.13
C ALA A 94 5.27 5.16 -2.85
N VAL A 95 5.88 5.34 -1.66
CA VAL A 95 5.18 5.35 -0.37
C VAL A 95 4.10 6.42 -0.33
N LEU A 96 4.45 7.64 -0.77
CA LEU A 96 3.50 8.75 -0.79
C LEU A 96 2.38 8.50 -1.78
N ALA A 97 2.70 8.03 -2.99
CA ALA A 97 1.70 7.73 -4.01
C ALA A 97 0.71 6.65 -3.53
N ILE A 98 1.20 5.55 -2.96
CA ILE A 98 0.32 4.47 -2.49
C ILE A 98 -0.50 4.89 -1.26
N SER A 99 0.08 5.68 -0.36
CA SER A 99 -0.61 6.21 0.82
C SER A 99 -1.71 7.19 0.43
N LEU A 100 -1.44 8.10 -0.51
CA LEU A 100 -2.42 9.05 -1.03
C LEU A 100 -3.52 8.32 -1.81
N ALA A 101 -3.17 7.34 -2.64
CA ALA A 101 -4.15 6.50 -3.34
C ALA A 101 -5.07 5.76 -2.36
N ALA A 102 -4.50 5.17 -1.31
CA ALA A 102 -5.25 4.47 -0.26
C ALA A 102 -6.20 5.42 0.49
N LEU A 103 -5.73 6.62 0.84
CA LEU A 103 -6.55 7.65 1.50
C LEU A 103 -7.67 8.18 0.59
N ALA A 104 -7.38 8.44 -0.68
CA ALA A 104 -8.35 8.93 -1.65
C ALA A 104 -9.45 7.88 -1.90
N LEU A 105 -9.06 6.63 -2.15
CA LEU A 105 -10.01 5.54 -2.38
C LEU A 105 -10.88 5.29 -1.15
N ARG A 106 -10.28 5.32 0.04
CA ARG A 106 -11.00 5.26 1.32
C ARG A 106 -12.04 6.40 1.44
N PHE A 107 -11.63 7.64 1.21
CA PHE A 107 -12.51 8.80 1.31
C PHE A 107 -13.70 8.70 0.36
N ILE A 108 -13.45 8.30 -0.90
CA ILE A 108 -14.48 8.11 -1.91
C ILE A 108 -15.49 7.04 -1.46
N LEU A 109 -15.01 5.84 -1.09
CA LEU A 109 -15.88 4.73 -0.68
C LEU A 109 -16.68 5.04 0.59
N TYR A 110 -16.05 5.72 1.56
CA TYR A 110 -16.72 6.16 2.77
C TYR A 110 -17.83 7.18 2.45
N LYS A 111 -17.56 8.15 1.57
CA LYS A 111 -18.54 9.17 1.15
C LYS A 111 -19.76 8.56 0.48
N TYR A 112 -19.60 7.45 -0.24
CA TYR A 112 -20.71 6.71 -0.85
C TYR A 112 -21.42 5.75 0.13
N GLY A 113 -21.01 5.70 1.40
CA GLY A 113 -21.65 4.88 2.44
C GLY A 113 -21.15 3.44 2.54
N PHE A 114 -20.08 3.09 1.81
CA PHE A 114 -19.47 1.75 1.80
C PHE A 114 -18.30 1.67 2.80
N LYS A 115 -18.63 1.61 4.10
CA LYS A 115 -17.65 1.62 5.19
C LYS A 115 -16.74 0.40 5.20
N GLY A 116 -17.28 -0.80 4.95
CA GLY A 116 -16.50 -2.04 4.94
C GLY A 116 -15.51 -2.08 3.77
N PHE A 117 -15.95 -1.67 2.58
CA PHE A 117 -15.08 -1.53 1.41
C PHE A 117 -14.05 -0.42 1.57
N SER A 118 -14.41 0.71 2.20
CA SER A 118 -13.49 1.80 2.52
C SER A 118 -12.31 1.31 3.35
N ARG A 119 -12.55 0.55 4.42
CA ARG A 119 -11.48 -0.06 5.22
C ARG A 119 -10.70 -1.08 4.41
N ALA A 120 -11.39 -1.97 3.71
CA ALA A 120 -10.76 -3.03 2.95
C ALA A 120 -9.82 -2.49 1.87
N ALA A 121 -10.23 -1.46 1.11
CA ALA A 121 -9.39 -0.79 0.13
C ALA A 121 -8.11 -0.22 0.77
N PHE A 122 -8.25 0.41 1.93
CA PHE A 122 -7.11 0.97 2.67
C PHE A 122 -6.12 -0.12 3.10
N VAL A 123 -6.63 -1.20 3.70
CA VAL A 123 -5.82 -2.32 4.19
C VAL A 123 -5.17 -3.09 3.04
N PHE A 124 -5.91 -3.40 1.97
CA PHE A 124 -5.40 -4.17 0.84
C PHE A 124 -4.38 -3.42 -0.01
N LEU A 125 -4.33 -2.09 0.05
CA LEU A 125 -3.27 -1.33 -0.60
C LEU A 125 -2.01 -1.28 0.27
N LEU A 126 -2.16 -1.03 1.56
CA LEU A 126 -1.03 -0.76 2.45
C LEU A 126 -0.36 -2.02 3.03
N VAL A 127 -1.12 -3.09 3.30
CA VAL A 127 -0.55 -4.31 3.87
C VAL A 127 0.40 -5.01 2.89
N PRO A 128 0.06 -5.24 1.60
CA PRO A 128 1.01 -5.83 0.65
C PRO A 128 2.27 -4.98 0.49
N TYR A 129 2.13 -3.65 0.47
CA TYR A 129 3.28 -2.75 0.45
C TYR A 129 4.18 -2.94 1.67
N ALA A 130 3.61 -2.95 2.88
CA ALA A 130 4.39 -3.16 4.11
C ALA A 130 5.10 -4.52 4.12
N ILE A 131 4.46 -5.59 3.62
CA ILE A 131 5.09 -6.90 3.49
C ILE A 131 6.30 -6.84 2.55
N MET A 132 6.15 -6.22 1.38
CA MET A 132 7.25 -6.09 0.42
C MET A 132 8.42 -5.28 0.99
N ALA A 133 8.14 -4.18 1.69
CA ALA A 133 9.16 -3.37 2.34
C ALA A 133 9.86 -4.13 3.49
N ILE A 134 9.13 -4.93 4.28
CA ILE A 134 9.76 -5.81 5.29
C ILE A 134 10.70 -6.83 4.62
N VAL A 135 10.30 -7.43 3.50
CA VAL A 135 11.15 -8.36 2.75
C VAL A 135 12.41 -7.67 2.24
N ALA A 136 12.29 -6.44 1.74
CA ALA A 136 13.43 -5.62 1.33
C ALA A 136 14.38 -5.32 2.50
N VAL A 137 13.87 -4.90 3.65
CA VAL A 137 14.65 -4.71 4.89
C VAL A 137 15.43 -5.96 5.26
N PHE A 138 14.77 -7.13 5.29
CA PHE A 138 15.45 -8.39 5.63
C PHE A 138 16.55 -8.73 4.61
N ASN A 139 16.28 -8.56 3.32
CA ASN A 139 17.27 -8.80 2.27
C ASN A 139 18.49 -7.88 2.45
N ASN A 140 18.25 -6.60 2.74
CA ASN A 140 19.31 -5.63 2.98
C ASN A 140 20.12 -5.99 4.23
N LEU A 141 19.48 -6.32 5.36
CA LEU A 141 20.20 -6.77 6.54
C LEU A 141 21.07 -8.00 6.27
N VAL A 142 20.56 -9.01 5.54
CA VAL A 142 21.34 -10.19 5.16
C VAL A 142 22.56 -9.80 4.33
N LEU A 143 22.40 -8.90 3.35
CA LEU A 143 23.50 -8.40 2.52
C LEU A 143 24.51 -7.55 3.30
N ALA A 144 24.13 -6.91 4.41
CA ALA A 144 25.05 -6.14 5.24
C ALA A 144 26.01 -7.03 6.04
N PHE A 145 25.61 -8.26 6.38
CA PHE A 145 26.36 -9.17 7.25
C PHE A 145 27.08 -10.32 6.51
N ILE A 146 26.96 -10.38 5.18
CA ILE A 146 27.66 -11.34 4.30
C ILE A 146 28.72 -10.60 3.48
#